data_AF-A0A0Q0XUB8-F1
#
_entry.id   AF-A0A0Q0XUB8-F1
#
_cell.length_a   1.000
_cell.length_b   1.000
_cell.length_c   1.000
_cell.angle_alpha   90.00
_cell.angle_beta   90.00
_cell.angle_gamma   90.00
#
_symmetry.space_group_name_H-M   'P 1'
#
loop_
_entity.id
_entity.type
_entity.pdbx_description
1 polymer ?
#
loop_
_entity_poly.entity_id
_entity_poly.type
_entity_poly.pdbx_seq_one_letter_code
_entity_poly.pdbx_strand_id
1 'polypeptide(L)'
;MRQINRALESMFTANKQARVLLVNSTRMSSILILIFFSFISCKNDSNEEIKTYTLEYNTSKKESELEQINSSDCSHPEYFQFEKYEEYCLSETIYADLNGNGILEKIYFDNNDCRRLIIEENDEDLISIGCNMEQTSRFPNDLGWANLWCVVYDQVTVEVLVQDGELIGERTVQLTQPSLFVGKEEAGGGIVTYRNGEYDWVHQSD
;
A
#
# COMPACT_ATOMS: atom_id res chain seq x y z
N MET A 1 -36.09 -18.31 -37.51
CA MET A 1 -35.40 -17.09 -37.04
C MET A 1 -36.27 -16.06 -36.31
N ARG A 2 -37.55 -15.84 -36.65
CA ARG A 2 -38.40 -14.84 -35.95
C ARG A 2 -38.86 -15.18 -34.53
N GLN A 3 -38.84 -16.45 -34.12
CA GLN A 3 -39.31 -16.84 -32.78
C GLN A 3 -38.24 -16.72 -31.68
N ILE A 4 -36.96 -16.82 -32.02
CA ILE A 4 -35.85 -16.71 -31.05
C ILE A 4 -35.69 -15.25 -30.58
N ASN A 5 -35.89 -14.27 -31.48
CA ASN A 5 -35.77 -12.86 -31.12
C ASN A 5 -36.85 -12.39 -30.12
N ARG A 6 -38.04 -13.01 -30.11
CA ARG A 6 -39.09 -12.65 -29.12
C ARG A 6 -38.78 -13.16 -27.72
N ALA A 7 -38.08 -14.29 -27.59
CA ALA A 7 -37.68 -14.82 -26.29
C ALA A 7 -36.54 -14.00 -25.66
N LEU A 8 -35.62 -13.48 -26.47
CA LEU A 8 -34.54 -12.61 -26.00
C LEU A 8 -35.09 -11.26 -25.49
N GLU A 9 -36.04 -10.63 -26.19
CA GLU A 9 -36.64 -9.38 -25.71
C GLU A 9 -37.44 -9.55 -24.41
N SER A 10 -38.12 -10.68 -24.20
CA SER A 10 -38.82 -10.92 -22.93
C SER A 10 -37.85 -11.10 -21.75
N MET A 11 -36.66 -11.68 -21.97
CA MET A 11 -35.64 -11.86 -20.92
C MET A 11 -34.96 -10.55 -20.54
N PHE A 12 -34.73 -9.63 -21.49
CA PHE A 12 -34.17 -8.31 -21.19
C PHE A 12 -35.14 -7.41 -20.40
N THR A 13 -36.45 -7.55 -20.63
CA THR A 13 -37.45 -6.73 -19.95
C THR A 13 -37.67 -7.16 -18.49
N ALA A 14 -37.58 -8.46 -18.20
CA ALA A 14 -37.70 -8.99 -16.84
C ALA A 14 -36.52 -8.59 -15.92
N ASN A 15 -35.31 -8.49 -16.49
CA ASN A 15 -34.11 -8.15 -15.71
C ASN A 15 -34.05 -6.66 -15.32
N LYS A 16 -34.72 -5.79 -16.09
CA LYS A 16 -34.80 -4.35 -15.80
C LYS A 16 -35.74 -4.03 -14.64
N GLN A 17 -36.79 -4.84 -14.41
CA GLN A 17 -37.69 -4.68 -13.26
C GLN A 17 -37.10 -5.21 -11.95
N ALA A 18 -36.19 -6.20 -12.00
CA ALA A 18 -35.52 -6.73 -10.81
C ALA A 18 -34.52 -5.73 -10.18
N ARG A 19 -33.90 -4.84 -10.98
CA ARG A 19 -32.93 -3.84 -10.48
C ARG A 19 -33.55 -2.61 -9.83
N VAL A 20 -34.85 -2.35 -10.01
CA VAL A 20 -35.53 -1.17 -9.42
C VAL A 20 -36.07 -1.45 -8.02
N LEU A 21 -36.10 -2.71 -7.58
CA LEU A 21 -36.65 -3.11 -6.26
C LEU A 21 -35.61 -3.27 -5.14
N LEU A 22 -34.33 -2.95 -5.37
CA LEU A 22 -33.28 -2.98 -4.33
C LEU A 22 -32.74 -1.58 -3.97
N VAL A 23 -33.57 -0.55 -4.14
CA VAL A 23 -33.34 0.78 -3.55
C VAL A 23 -34.55 1.09 -2.68
N ASN A 24 -34.49 0.72 -1.39
CA ASN A 24 -35.20 1.32 -0.24
C ASN A 24 -35.42 0.31 0.90
N SER A 25 -34.43 0.18 1.78
CA SER A 25 -34.53 -0.41 3.12
C SER A 25 -33.17 -0.11 3.76
N THR A 26 -32.97 0.72 4.78
CA THR A 26 -33.79 1.03 5.95
C THR A 26 -33.29 2.34 6.57
N ARG A 27 -34.22 3.17 7.03
CA ARG A 27 -34.00 4.35 7.87
C ARG A 27 -33.64 3.95 9.31
N MET A 28 -32.86 4.84 9.94
CA MET A 28 -32.88 5.21 11.36
C MET A 28 -32.54 4.14 12.42
N SER A 29 -31.39 4.32 13.07
CA SER A 29 -31.38 4.43 14.54
C SER A 29 -30.12 5.15 15.02
N SER A 30 -30.28 6.40 15.46
CA SER A 30 -29.28 7.14 16.21
C SER A 30 -29.27 6.61 17.64
N ILE A 31 -28.21 5.91 18.03
CA ILE A 31 -27.93 5.59 19.44
C ILE A 31 -26.63 6.32 19.80
N LEU A 32 -26.79 7.48 20.46
CA LEU A 32 -25.71 8.13 21.20
C LEU A 32 -25.36 7.24 22.40
N ILE A 33 -24.17 6.64 22.40
CA ILE A 33 -23.58 6.02 23.58
C ILE A 33 -22.53 7.00 24.12
N LEU A 34 -22.86 7.70 25.20
CA LEU A 34 -21.93 8.49 26.00
C LEU A 34 -21.14 7.54 26.91
N ILE A 35 -19.89 7.22 26.56
CA ILE A 35 -18.95 6.56 27.47
C ILE A 35 -18.12 7.64 28.17
N PHE A 36 -18.35 7.79 29.47
CA PHE A 36 -17.46 8.48 30.40
C PHE A 36 -16.21 7.63 30.64
N PHE A 37 -15.12 7.90 29.92
CA PHE A 37 -13.80 7.42 30.32
C PHE A 37 -13.20 8.35 31.37
N SER A 38 -13.31 7.91 32.63
CA SER A 38 -12.56 8.49 33.75
C SER A 38 -11.13 7.95 33.70
N PHE A 39 -10.24 8.61 32.97
CA PHE A 39 -8.80 8.37 33.12
C PHE A 39 -8.30 9.13 34.34
N ILE A 40 -8.39 8.47 35.49
CA ILE A 40 -7.38 8.61 36.54
C ILE A 40 -6.18 7.81 36.03
N SER A 41 -5.09 8.48 35.65
CA SER A 41 -3.79 7.81 35.57
C SER A 41 -2.71 8.66 36.18
N CYS A 42 -2.03 8.03 37.13
CA CYS A 42 -1.13 8.58 38.09
C CYS A 42 0.16 9.11 37.46
N LYS A 43 0.58 10.26 37.98
CA LYS A 43 1.94 10.78 37.92
C LYS A 43 2.86 9.83 38.69
N ASN A 44 3.74 9.12 38.00
CA ASN A 44 4.91 8.48 38.60
C ASN A 44 6.16 9.23 38.14
N ASP A 45 6.71 10.03 39.05
CA ASP A 45 8.10 10.47 39.02
C ASP A 45 8.98 9.29 39.45
N SER A 46 9.77 8.74 38.54
CA SER A 46 10.93 7.93 38.89
C SER A 46 12.11 8.35 38.03
N ASN A 47 12.92 9.24 38.61
CA ASN A 47 14.30 9.48 38.24
C ASN A 47 15.06 8.15 38.31
N GLU A 48 15.60 7.70 37.18
CA GLU A 48 16.59 6.62 37.16
C GLU A 48 17.86 7.13 36.47
N GLU A 49 18.93 7.21 37.26
CA GLU A 49 20.28 7.60 36.83
C GLU A 49 20.83 6.57 35.84
N ILE A 50 21.01 6.97 34.58
CA ILE A 50 21.77 6.18 33.61
C ILE A 50 23.26 6.38 33.90
N LYS A 51 23.89 5.35 34.48
CA LYS A 51 25.35 5.24 34.56
C LYS A 51 25.90 4.80 33.21
N THR A 52 26.54 5.73 32.52
CA THR A 52 27.26 5.50 31.27
C THR A 52 28.53 4.71 31.55
N TYR A 53 28.62 3.48 31.04
CA TYR A 53 29.87 2.72 30.97
C TYR A 53 30.46 2.90 29.57
N THR A 54 31.60 3.60 29.49
CA THR A 54 32.41 3.68 28.27
C THR A 54 33.16 2.36 28.06
N LEU A 55 32.78 1.62 27.03
CA LEU A 55 33.56 0.50 26.49
C LEU A 55 34.33 1.03 25.27
N GLU A 56 35.63 1.24 25.45
CA GLU A 56 36.56 1.41 24.34
C GLU A 56 36.73 0.08 23.63
N TYR A 57 36.19 -0.03 22.41
CA TYR A 57 36.47 -1.13 21.51
C TYR A 57 37.26 -0.60 20.30
N ASN A 58 38.58 -0.76 20.37
CA ASN A 58 39.46 -0.62 19.22
C ASN A 58 39.22 -1.82 18.30
N THR A 59 38.63 -1.63 17.12
CA THR A 59 38.77 -2.58 16.02
C THR A 59 38.87 -1.87 14.68
N SER A 60 40.11 -1.91 14.20
CA SER A 60 40.58 -1.90 12.81
C SER A 60 39.52 -1.68 11.72
N LYS A 61 39.52 -0.44 11.22
CA LYS A 61 38.83 0.07 10.03
C LYS A 61 39.18 -0.78 8.80
N LYS A 62 38.24 -1.63 8.34
CA LYS A 62 38.14 -2.02 6.94
C LYS A 62 36.96 -1.25 6.38
N GLU A 63 37.30 -0.23 5.63
CA GLU A 63 36.42 0.74 4.99
C GLU A 63 35.57 -0.01 3.95
N SER A 64 34.35 -0.41 4.34
CA SER A 64 33.27 -0.64 3.39
C SER A 64 32.43 0.63 3.38
N GLU A 65 32.34 1.21 2.20
CA GLU A 65 31.52 2.36 1.84
C GLU A 65 30.04 2.03 2.06
N LEU A 66 29.60 2.08 3.32
CA LEU A 66 28.21 2.27 3.69
C LEU A 66 28.07 3.77 3.83
N GLU A 67 27.60 4.40 2.75
CA GLU A 67 27.08 5.76 2.82
C GLU A 67 26.07 5.80 3.97
N GLN A 68 26.44 6.52 5.03
CA GLN A 68 25.52 6.90 6.06
C GLN A 68 24.44 7.73 5.36
N ILE A 69 23.26 7.13 5.20
CA ILE A 69 22.06 7.82 4.72
C ILE A 69 21.77 8.90 5.76
N ASN A 70 22.31 10.09 5.52
CA ASN A 70 21.97 11.29 6.25
C ASN A 70 20.49 11.57 5.95
N SER A 71 19.65 11.13 6.89
CA SER A 71 18.38 11.71 7.29
C SER A 71 18.15 13.13 6.74
N SER A 72 17.38 13.25 5.65
CA SER A 72 16.44 14.35 5.30
C SER A 72 16.28 14.59 3.79
N ASP A 73 16.84 13.78 2.90
CA ASP A 73 16.60 13.95 1.46
C ASP A 73 15.33 13.20 1.03
N CYS A 74 14.19 13.82 1.30
CA CYS A 74 12.92 13.44 0.70
C CYS A 74 12.94 13.98 -0.73
N SER A 75 13.29 13.13 -1.69
CA SER A 75 13.28 13.50 -3.10
C SER A 75 11.83 13.48 -3.58
N HIS A 76 11.23 14.67 -3.67
CA HIS A 76 9.92 14.84 -4.26
C HIS A 76 10.01 14.84 -5.79
N PRO A 77 9.21 14.03 -6.50
CA PRO A 77 9.23 14.01 -7.95
C PRO A 77 8.73 15.35 -8.50
N GLU A 78 9.33 15.86 -9.56
CA GLU A 78 8.83 17.06 -10.24
C GLU A 78 7.50 16.78 -10.94
N TYR A 79 7.29 15.53 -11.36
CA TYR A 79 6.07 15.06 -12.00
C TYR A 79 5.60 13.72 -11.44
N PHE A 80 4.33 13.66 -11.06
CA PHE A 80 3.67 12.43 -10.64
C PHE A 80 2.30 12.32 -11.29
N GLN A 81 2.01 11.15 -11.88
CA GLN A 81 0.83 10.98 -12.74
C GLN A 81 -0.50 10.91 -11.99
N PHE A 82 -0.49 10.66 -10.67
CA PHE A 82 -1.70 10.51 -9.87
C PHE A 82 -2.23 11.87 -9.42
N GLU A 83 -3.54 12.07 -9.50
CA GLU A 83 -4.16 13.34 -9.11
C GLU A 83 -4.39 13.44 -7.60
N LYS A 84 -4.58 12.30 -6.93
CA LYS A 84 -4.91 12.22 -5.51
C LYS A 84 -3.92 11.31 -4.81
N TYR A 85 -2.90 11.91 -4.23
CA TYR A 85 -1.87 11.18 -3.51
C TYR A 85 -1.39 11.93 -2.28
N GLU A 86 -0.82 11.17 -1.35
CA GLU A 86 -0.02 11.65 -0.24
C GLU A 86 1.37 11.04 -0.36
N GLU A 87 2.38 11.89 -0.36
CA GLU A 87 3.78 11.47 -0.52
C GLU A 87 4.48 11.40 0.83
N TYR A 88 5.39 10.44 0.95
CA TYR A 88 6.15 10.17 2.16
C TYR A 88 7.64 10.05 1.84
N CYS A 89 8.48 10.35 2.81
CA CYS A 89 9.90 10.01 2.73
C CYS A 89 10.08 8.51 2.98
N LEU A 90 11.03 7.86 2.32
CA LEU A 90 11.26 6.42 2.50
C LEU A 90 11.62 6.00 3.94
N SER A 91 12.08 6.94 4.77
CA SER A 91 12.36 6.72 6.19
C SER A 91 11.12 6.74 7.08
N GLU A 92 9.97 7.17 6.56
CA GLU A 92 8.74 7.27 7.32
C GLU A 92 8.02 5.92 7.42
N THR A 93 7.10 5.84 8.37
CA THR A 93 6.16 4.74 8.49
C THR A 93 4.77 5.26 8.13
N ILE A 94 4.13 4.63 7.16
CA ILE A 94 2.79 4.98 6.71
C ILE A 94 1.78 4.15 7.51
N TYR A 95 0.66 4.77 7.85
CA TYR A 95 -0.50 4.09 8.43
C TYR A 95 -1.70 4.34 7.51
N ALA A 96 -2.15 3.33 6.79
CA ALA A 96 -3.25 3.43 5.83
C ALA A 96 -4.07 2.14 5.85
N ASP A 97 -5.37 2.23 5.57
CA ASP A 97 -6.27 1.07 5.36
C ASP A 97 -6.23 0.71 3.86
N LEU A 98 -5.30 -0.16 3.48
CA LEU A 98 -5.06 -0.57 2.09
C LEU A 98 -6.00 -1.70 1.65
N ASN A 99 -6.47 -2.53 2.59
CA ASN A 99 -7.37 -3.65 2.29
C ASN A 99 -8.87 -3.28 2.41
N GLY A 100 -9.19 -2.16 3.06
CA GLY A 100 -10.53 -1.62 3.25
C GLY A 100 -11.33 -2.28 4.38
N ASN A 101 -10.67 -2.92 5.34
CA ASN A 101 -11.30 -3.58 6.48
C ASN A 101 -11.54 -2.62 7.68
N GLY A 102 -11.08 -1.37 7.59
CA GLY A 102 -11.19 -0.36 8.63
C GLY A 102 -10.09 -0.40 9.70
N ILE A 103 -9.08 -1.25 9.52
CA ILE A 103 -7.87 -1.35 10.35
C ILE A 103 -6.73 -0.72 9.55
N LEU A 104 -5.92 0.11 10.20
CA LEU A 104 -4.76 0.71 9.55
C LEU A 104 -3.60 -0.27 9.54
N GLU A 105 -3.13 -0.65 8.36
CA GLU A 105 -1.87 -1.34 8.22
C GLU A 105 -0.70 -0.38 8.46
N LYS A 106 0.35 -0.90 9.10
CA LYS A 106 1.63 -0.22 9.29
C LYS A 106 2.57 -0.62 8.16
N ILE A 107 3.03 0.36 7.41
CA ILE A 107 3.78 0.16 6.18
C ILE A 107 5.13 0.87 6.29
N TYR A 108 6.24 0.18 6.05
CA TYR A 108 7.57 0.76 6.17
C TYR A 108 8.61 0.02 5.34
N PHE A 109 9.71 0.71 5.02
CA PHE A 109 10.90 0.07 4.45
C PHE A 109 11.80 -0.50 5.56
N ASP A 110 12.06 -1.81 5.50
CA ASP A 110 13.16 -2.43 6.23
C ASP A 110 14.43 -2.34 5.36
N ASN A 111 15.44 -1.62 5.87
CA ASN A 111 16.68 -1.31 5.16
C ASN A 111 17.90 -2.06 5.72
N ASN A 112 17.72 -3.15 6.48
CA ASN A 112 18.83 -3.86 7.13
C ASN A 112 19.86 -4.46 6.15
N ASP A 113 19.58 -5.63 5.56
CA ASP A 113 20.51 -6.33 4.66
C ASP A 113 20.18 -6.11 3.17
N CYS A 114 18.88 -6.04 2.87
CA CYS A 114 18.34 -5.81 1.55
C CYS A 114 17.00 -5.09 1.73
N ARG A 115 16.70 -4.10 0.89
CA ARG A 115 15.52 -3.25 1.07
C ARG A 115 14.25 -4.05 0.82
N ARG A 116 13.36 -4.05 1.82
CA ARG A 116 12.03 -4.69 1.75
C ARG A 116 10.96 -3.67 2.08
N LEU A 117 9.84 -3.76 1.40
CA LEU A 117 8.61 -3.11 1.85
C LEU A 117 7.86 -4.09 2.75
N ILE A 118 7.52 -3.65 3.95
CA ILE A 118 6.76 -4.42 4.93
C ILE A 118 5.37 -3.81 5.05
N ILE A 119 4.34 -4.66 5.03
CA ILE A 119 2.96 -4.31 5.38
C ILE A 119 2.56 -5.21 6.55
N GLU A 120 2.23 -4.59 7.68
CA GLU A 120 1.95 -5.23 8.96
C GLU A 120 0.55 -4.83 9.44
N GLU A 121 -0.33 -5.81 9.64
CA GLU A 121 -1.61 -5.65 10.34
C GLU A 121 -1.61 -6.57 11.57
N ASN A 122 -2.19 -6.11 12.68
CA ASN A 122 -2.29 -6.94 13.87
C ASN A 122 -3.12 -8.21 13.58
N ASP A 123 -2.67 -9.36 14.07
CA ASP A 123 -3.34 -10.66 13.94
C ASP A 123 -3.41 -11.24 12.50
N GLU A 124 -2.74 -10.62 11.53
CA GLU A 124 -2.59 -11.11 10.15
C GLU A 124 -1.13 -11.50 9.83
N ASP A 125 -0.94 -12.26 8.75
CA ASP A 125 0.40 -12.62 8.28
C ASP A 125 1.14 -11.38 7.73
N LEU A 126 2.40 -11.22 8.13
CA LEU A 126 3.26 -10.14 7.65
C LEU A 126 3.55 -10.29 6.16
N ILE A 127 3.30 -9.22 5.40
CA ILE A 127 3.62 -9.16 3.98
C ILE A 127 4.97 -8.48 3.81
N SER A 128 5.87 -9.16 3.11
CA SER A 128 7.21 -8.66 2.81
C SER A 128 7.46 -8.75 1.30
N ILE A 129 7.74 -7.60 0.69
CA ILE A 129 7.97 -7.45 -0.75
C ILE A 129 9.45 -7.10 -0.99
N GLY A 130 10.09 -7.78 -1.93
CA GLY A 130 11.51 -7.65 -2.25
C GLY A 130 12.39 -8.77 -1.70
N CYS A 131 13.70 -8.61 -1.84
CA CYS A 131 14.74 -9.53 -1.38
C CYS A 131 14.63 -10.99 -1.86
N ASN A 132 14.26 -11.21 -3.13
CA ASN A 132 14.14 -12.55 -3.73
C ASN A 132 13.27 -13.51 -2.89
N MET A 133 12.23 -13.00 -2.22
CA MET A 133 11.29 -13.86 -1.52
C MET A 133 10.45 -14.64 -2.54
N GLU A 134 10.48 -15.97 -2.47
CA GLU A 134 9.72 -16.85 -3.36
C GLU A 134 8.19 -16.76 -3.20
N GLN A 135 7.70 -15.90 -2.29
CA GLN A 135 6.33 -15.98 -1.78
C GLN A 135 5.26 -15.69 -2.84
N THR A 136 5.51 -14.87 -3.85
CA THR A 136 4.67 -14.83 -5.06
C THR A 136 5.48 -14.32 -6.25
N SER A 137 5.33 -14.93 -7.43
CA SER A 137 5.94 -14.44 -8.69
C SER A 137 5.37 -13.10 -9.17
N ARG A 138 4.53 -12.44 -8.37
CA ARG A 138 3.80 -11.21 -8.72
C ARG A 138 4.50 -9.98 -8.20
N PHE A 139 5.20 -10.08 -7.08
CA PHE A 139 5.94 -8.96 -6.51
C PHE A 139 7.35 -8.83 -7.10
N PRO A 140 7.91 -7.60 -7.16
CA PRO A 140 9.30 -7.41 -7.55
C PRO A 140 10.25 -8.07 -6.54
N ASN A 141 11.29 -8.70 -7.07
CA ASN A 141 12.32 -9.34 -6.24
C ASN A 141 13.28 -8.33 -5.57
N ASP A 142 13.31 -7.09 -6.04
CA ASP A 142 14.18 -6.03 -5.51
C ASP A 142 13.44 -4.68 -5.50
N LEU A 143 13.64 -3.94 -4.42
CA LEU A 143 13.13 -2.58 -4.20
C LEU A 143 14.24 -1.58 -3.84
N GLY A 144 15.52 -1.99 -3.88
CA GLY A 144 16.66 -1.12 -3.56
C GLY A 144 16.79 0.10 -4.49
N TRP A 145 16.21 0.02 -5.68
CA TRP A 145 16.17 1.10 -6.67
C TRP A 145 15.10 2.16 -6.37
N ALA A 146 14.07 1.84 -5.58
CA ALA A 146 12.97 2.76 -5.31
C ALA A 146 13.46 3.92 -4.42
N ASN A 147 13.13 5.15 -4.80
CA ASN A 147 13.39 6.37 -4.03
C ASN A 147 12.13 7.23 -3.80
N LEU A 148 10.98 6.76 -4.28
CA LEU A 148 9.68 7.42 -4.19
C LEU A 148 8.63 6.41 -3.70
N TRP A 149 7.77 6.84 -2.78
CA TRP A 149 6.55 6.12 -2.44
C TRP A 149 5.42 7.07 -2.02
N CYS A 150 4.21 6.75 -2.46
CA CYS A 150 3.02 7.56 -2.22
C CYS A 150 1.85 6.65 -1.88
N VAL A 151 0.97 7.08 -0.99
CA VAL A 151 -0.40 6.54 -0.92
C VAL A 151 -1.21 7.21 -2.01
N VAL A 152 -1.78 6.44 -2.92
CA VAL A 152 -2.61 6.92 -4.03
C VAL A 152 -4.08 6.57 -3.79
N TYR A 153 -4.96 7.52 -4.09
CA TYR A 153 -6.41 7.44 -3.89
C TYR A 153 -7.20 7.51 -5.20
N ASP A 154 -6.51 7.65 -6.33
CA ASP A 154 -7.10 7.51 -7.66
C ASP A 154 -7.78 6.14 -7.79
N GLN A 155 -8.91 6.12 -8.50
CA GLN A 155 -9.72 4.90 -8.62
C GLN A 155 -9.32 4.04 -9.84
N VAL A 156 -8.42 4.56 -10.67
CA VAL A 156 -8.05 4.00 -11.95
C VAL A 156 -6.56 4.25 -12.18
N THR A 157 -5.88 3.25 -12.73
CA THR A 157 -4.50 3.37 -13.21
C THR A 157 -4.32 2.57 -14.51
N VAL A 158 -3.12 2.61 -15.08
CA VAL A 158 -2.70 1.79 -16.22
C VAL A 158 -1.66 0.79 -15.75
N GLU A 159 -1.83 -0.48 -16.09
CA GLU A 159 -0.83 -1.52 -15.90
C GLU A 159 -0.07 -1.76 -17.19
N VAL A 160 1.24 -1.69 -17.09
CA VAL A 160 2.15 -2.05 -18.17
C VAL A 160 2.34 -3.58 -18.20
N LEU A 161 2.12 -4.18 -19.37
CA LEU A 161 2.25 -5.61 -19.59
C LEU A 161 3.61 -5.90 -20.24
N VAL A 162 4.43 -6.68 -19.54
CA VAL A 162 5.76 -7.09 -20.01
C VAL A 162 5.80 -8.60 -20.18
N GLN A 163 6.29 -9.06 -21.33
CA GLN A 163 6.54 -10.47 -21.60
C GLN A 163 7.94 -10.62 -22.18
N ASP A 164 8.75 -11.51 -21.59
CA ASP A 164 10.13 -11.76 -22.00
C ASP A 164 11.01 -10.49 -22.07
N GLY A 165 10.71 -9.50 -21.21
CA GLY A 165 11.40 -8.21 -21.16
C GLY A 165 10.91 -7.18 -22.19
N GLU A 166 9.91 -7.51 -23.01
CA GLU A 166 9.32 -6.61 -23.99
C GLU A 166 7.96 -6.08 -23.53
N LEU A 167 7.73 -4.79 -23.77
CA LEU A 167 6.42 -4.17 -23.62
C LEU A 167 5.46 -4.75 -24.65
N ILE A 168 4.46 -5.51 -24.20
CA ILE A 168 3.44 -6.10 -25.06
C ILE A 168 2.13 -5.31 -25.06
N GLY A 169 1.97 -4.34 -24.15
CA GLY A 169 0.86 -3.41 -24.14
C GLY A 169 0.54 -2.89 -22.75
N GLU A 170 -0.65 -2.35 -22.63
CA GLU A 170 -1.15 -1.72 -21.41
C GLU A 170 -2.60 -2.13 -21.18
N ARG A 171 -3.04 -2.11 -19.92
CA ARG A 171 -4.46 -2.26 -19.58
C ARG A 171 -4.86 -1.32 -18.45
N THR A 172 -6.10 -0.83 -18.52
CA THR A 172 -6.68 -0.09 -17.40
C THR A 172 -6.96 -1.01 -16.21
N VAL A 173 -6.60 -0.57 -15.01
CA VAL A 173 -6.83 -1.28 -13.75
C VAL A 173 -7.62 -0.39 -12.80
N GLN A 174 -8.65 -0.97 -12.17
CA GLN A 174 -9.42 -0.29 -11.13
C GLN A 174 -8.71 -0.46 -9.78
N LEU A 175 -8.58 0.64 -9.05
CA LEU A 175 -8.10 0.69 -7.67
C LEU A 175 -9.31 0.96 -6.77
N THR A 176 -9.76 -0.07 -6.05
CA THR A 176 -10.96 0.05 -5.20
C THR A 176 -10.68 0.57 -3.80
N GLN A 177 -9.42 0.49 -3.38
CA GLN A 177 -8.92 0.92 -2.08
C GLN A 177 -7.72 1.86 -2.28
N PRO A 178 -7.35 2.64 -1.25
CA PRO A 178 -6.04 3.29 -1.22
C PRO A 178 -4.95 2.28 -1.58
N SER A 179 -4.02 2.70 -2.43
CA SER A 179 -2.94 1.84 -2.91
C SER A 179 -1.60 2.50 -2.65
N LEU A 180 -0.53 1.73 -2.64
CA LEU A 180 0.82 2.26 -2.42
C LEU A 180 1.59 2.25 -3.73
N PHE A 181 1.89 3.42 -4.27
CA PHE A 181 2.87 3.54 -5.33
C PHE A 181 4.28 3.41 -4.74
N VAL A 182 5.13 2.63 -5.40
CA VAL A 182 6.56 2.48 -5.10
C VAL A 182 7.33 2.57 -6.40
N GLY A 183 8.26 3.52 -6.49
CA GLY A 183 8.93 3.80 -7.74
C GLY A 183 10.20 4.61 -7.61
N LYS A 184 10.67 5.04 -8.77
CA LYS A 184 11.73 6.03 -8.93
C LYS A 184 11.38 6.89 -10.12
N GLU A 185 11.54 8.20 -9.97
CA GLU A 185 11.34 9.14 -11.06
C GLU A 185 12.17 8.71 -12.28
N GLU A 186 11.58 8.78 -13.47
CA GLU A 186 12.17 8.37 -14.77
C GLU A 186 12.48 6.86 -14.93
N ALA A 187 12.25 6.03 -13.90
CA ALA A 187 12.49 4.58 -13.97
C ALA A 187 11.20 3.75 -13.83
N GLY A 188 10.05 4.42 -13.71
CA GLY A 188 8.75 3.82 -13.49
C GLY A 188 8.60 3.24 -12.08
N GLY A 189 7.78 2.20 -11.96
CA GLY A 189 7.65 1.45 -10.72
C GLY A 189 6.46 0.53 -10.67
N GLY A 190 5.74 0.53 -9.56
CA GLY A 190 4.51 -0.23 -9.43
C GLY A 190 3.63 0.23 -8.31
N ILE A 191 2.41 -0.28 -8.34
CA ILE A 191 1.41 -0.04 -7.29
C ILE A 191 1.14 -1.35 -6.57
N VAL A 192 1.26 -1.32 -5.24
CA VAL A 192 0.73 -2.36 -4.36
C VAL A 192 -0.73 -2.02 -4.07
N THR A 193 -1.65 -2.88 -4.49
CA THR A 193 -3.10 -2.71 -4.31
C THR A 193 -3.73 -3.97 -3.76
N TYR A 194 -4.77 -3.84 -2.94
CA TYR A 194 -5.58 -4.98 -2.51
C TYR A 194 -6.69 -5.28 -3.53
N ARG A 195 -6.67 -6.49 -4.11
CA ARG A 195 -7.70 -6.94 -5.06
C ARG A 195 -7.90 -8.44 -4.98
N ASN A 196 -9.15 -8.89 -5.16
CA ASN A 196 -9.52 -10.31 -5.07
C ASN A 196 -9.15 -11.00 -3.74
N GLY A 197 -9.09 -10.24 -2.65
CA GLY A 197 -8.77 -10.78 -1.31
C GLY A 197 -7.28 -10.92 -1.02
N GLU A 198 -6.40 -10.41 -1.90
CA GLU A 198 -4.95 -10.45 -1.72
C GLU A 198 -4.29 -9.15 -2.20
N TYR A 199 -3.08 -8.88 -1.72
CA TYR A 199 -2.25 -7.81 -2.25
C TYR A 199 -1.64 -8.23 -3.58
N ASP A 200 -1.59 -7.28 -4.52
CA ASP A 200 -1.07 -7.50 -5.87
C ASP A 200 -0.22 -6.31 -6.33
N TRP A 201 0.65 -6.58 -7.30
CA TRP A 201 1.55 -5.60 -7.90
C TRP A 201 1.08 -5.22 -9.30
N VAL A 202 0.90 -3.94 -9.54
CA VAL A 202 0.52 -3.38 -10.84
C VAL A 202 1.72 -2.62 -11.40
N HIS A 203 2.39 -3.19 -12.40
CA HIS A 203 3.54 -2.56 -13.04
C HIS A 203 3.17 -1.21 -13.68
N GLN A 204 4.00 -0.20 -13.45
CA GLN A 204 3.89 1.15 -14.01
C GLN A 204 5.15 1.47 -14.84
N SER A 205 4.99 2.13 -15.98
CA SER A 205 6.10 2.83 -16.65
C SER A 205 6.11 4.31 -16.24
N ASP A 206 7.17 5.01 -16.61
CA ASP A 206 7.16 6.47 -16.70
C ASP A 206 6.29 6.96 -17.87
#